data_AF-A0A2Z5YWH7-F1
#
_entry.id   AF-A0A2Z5YWH7-F1
#
_cell.length_a   1.000
_cell.length_b   1.000
_cell.length_c   1.000
_cell.angle_alpha   90.00
_cell.angle_beta   90.00
_cell.angle_gamma   90.00
#
_symmetry.space_group_name_H-M   'P 1'
#
loop_
_entity.id
_entity.type
_entity.pdbx_description
1 polymer ?
#
loop_
_entity_poly.entity_id
_entity_poly.type
_entity_poly.pdbx_seq_one_letter_code
_entity_poly.pdbx_strand_id
1 'polypeptide(L)' 'MAQNRNTAEDLRQKTDDQLSEALVDLKREQFNLRFQAATNQLERPARIKEIRREIARIKTLQTERHQAAGAAAQA' A
#
# COMPACT_ATOMS: atom_id res chain seq x y z
N MET A 1 14.35 -9.87 -13.74
CA MET A 1 14.07 -9.63 -12.31
C MET A 1 12.64 -9.14 -12.20
N ALA A 2 11.70 -10.06 -11.97
CA ALA A 2 10.28 -9.73 -11.83
C ALA A 2 10.10 -8.92 -10.54
N GLN A 3 9.76 -7.65 -10.68
CA GLN A 3 9.39 -6.82 -9.54
C GLN A 3 8.10 -7.41 -8.94
N ASN A 4 8.14 -7.79 -7.67
CA ASN A 4 6.99 -8.28 -6.90
C ASN A 4 5.88 -7.22 -6.93
N ARG A 5 4.97 -7.35 -7.89
CA ARG A 5 3.72 -6.63 -7.93
C ARG A 5 2.85 -7.31 -6.87
N ASN A 6 2.64 -6.69 -5.71
CA ASN A 6 1.53 -7.10 -4.84
C ASN A 6 0.25 -6.98 -5.69
N THR A 7 -0.23 -8.10 -6.20
CA THR A 7 -1.44 -8.14 -7.02
C THR A 7 -2.63 -7.88 -6.11
N ALA A 8 -3.77 -7.49 -6.70
CA ALA A 8 -4.97 -7.28 -5.90
C ALA A 8 -5.38 -8.54 -5.14
N GLU A 9 -5.08 -9.72 -5.69
CA GLU A 9 -5.31 -11.02 -5.07
C GLU A 9 -4.43 -11.23 -3.83
N ASP A 10 -3.13 -10.95 -3.93
CA ASP A 10 -2.20 -11.07 -2.79
C ASP A 10 -2.62 -10.18 -1.61
N LEU A 11 -3.10 -8.97 -1.90
CA LEU A 11 -3.57 -8.04 -0.87
C LEU A 11 -4.88 -8.51 -0.23
N ARG A 12 -5.76 -9.16 -0.99
CA ARG A 12 -7.04 -9.68 -0.48
C ARG A 12 -6.86 -10.87 0.48
N GLN A 13 -5.80 -11.64 0.32
CA GLN A 13 -5.48 -12.76 1.23
C GLN A 13 -4.94 -12.30 2.59
N LYS A 14 -4.46 -11.05 2.71
CA LYS A 14 -3.94 -10.50 3.96
C LYS A 14 -5.06 -10.13 4.92
N THR A 15 -4.79 -10.27 6.23
CA THR A 15 -5.69 -9.78 7.28
C THR A 15 -5.66 -8.26 7.38
N ASP A 16 -6.63 -7.65 8.05
CA ASP A 16 -6.69 -6.19 8.22
C ASP A 16 -5.47 -5.65 9.00
N ASP A 17 -4.97 -6.40 9.97
CA ASP A 17 -3.76 -6.06 10.72
C ASP A 17 -2.51 -6.10 9.83
N GLN A 18 -2.37 -7.15 9.01
CA GLN A 18 -1.26 -7.28 8.06
C GLN A 18 -1.28 -6.17 7.00
N LEU A 19 -2.48 -5.75 6.55
CA LEU A 19 -2.63 -4.61 5.65
C LEU A 19 -2.24 -3.30 6.32
N SER A 20 -2.58 -3.13 7.60
CA SER A 20 -2.25 -1.94 8.37
C SER A 20 -0.74 -1.84 8.62
N GLU A 21 -0.08 -2.95 8.97
CA GLU A 21 1.37 -3.03 9.11
C GLU A 21 2.08 -2.72 7.79
N ALA A 22 1.68 -3.37 6.70
CA ALA A 22 2.23 -3.11 5.36
C ALA A 22 2.06 -1.64 4.93
N LEU A 23 0.95 -1.00 5.31
CA LEU A 23 0.70 0.41 5.03
C LEU A 23 1.63 1.34 5.81
N VAL A 24 1.99 0.99 7.05
CA VAL A 24 2.99 1.73 7.85
C VAL A 24 4.36 1.64 7.20
N ASP A 25 4.79 0.44 6.80
CA ASP A 25 6.09 0.23 6.18
C ASP A 25 6.21 0.95 4.83
N LEU A 26 5.18 0.87 3.98
CA LEU A 26 5.15 1.59 2.71
C LEU A 26 5.20 3.12 2.90
N LYS A 27 4.59 3.66 3.96
CA LYS A 27 4.69 5.09 4.28
C LYS A 27 6.09 5.48 4.74
N ARG A 28 6.75 4.63 5.53
CA ARG A 28 8.15 4.84 5.94
C ARG A 28 9.08 4.82 4.74
N GLU A 29 8.92 3.84 3.85
CA GLU A 29 9.68 3.76 2.60
C GLU A 29 9.42 5.00 1.70
N GLN A 30 8.15 5.44 1.57
CA GLN A 30 7.81 6.65 0.85
C GLN A 30 8.51 7.89 1.42
N PHE A 31 8.56 8.04 2.74
CA PHE A 31 9.25 9.15 3.39
C PHE A 31 10.75 9.13 3.08
N ASN A 32 11.39 7.96 3.20
CA ASN A 32 12.80 7.79 2.86
C ASN A 32 13.10 8.13 1.40
N LEU A 33 12.26 7.70 0.46
CA LEU A 33 12.44 8.04 -0.96
C LEU A 33 12.24 9.53 -1.24
N ARG A 34 11.35 10.22 -0.50
CA ARG A 34 11.21 11.68 -0.61
C ARG A 34 12.47 12.39 -0.13
N PHE A 35 13.11 11.88 0.92
CA PHE A 35 14.37 12.42 1.41
C PHE A 35 15.52 12.17 0.43
N GLN A 36 15.62 10.97 -0.13
CA GLN A 36 16.60 10.63 -1.18
C GLN A 36 16.40 11.47 -2.45
N ALA A 37 15.15 11.73 -2.84
CA ALA A 37 14.84 12.61 -3.96
C ALA A 37 15.30 14.05 -3.72
N ALA A 38 15.14 14.57 -2.49
CA ALA A 38 15.59 15.91 -2.13
C ALA A 38 17.12 16.06 -2.10
N THR A 39 17.84 14.98 -1.83
CA THR A 39 19.32 14.93 -1.78
C THR A 39 19.96 14.52 -3.11
N ASN A 40 19.17 14.32 -4.16
CA ASN A 40 19.61 13.79 -5.47
C ASN A 40 20.32 12.43 -5.39
N GLN A 41 20.02 11.61 -4.37
CA GLN A 41 20.58 10.26 -4.17
C GLN A 41 19.58 9.15 -4.56
N LEU A 42 18.58 9.49 -5.37
CA LEU A 42 17.50 8.57 -5.72
C LEU A 42 17.90 7.63 -6.86
N GLU A 43 18.20 6.38 -6.52
CA GLU A 43 18.60 5.37 -7.52
C GLU A 43 17.42 4.78 -8.30
N ARG A 44 16.22 4.71 -7.70
CA ARG A 44 15.05 4.02 -8.27
C ARG A 44 13.79 4.89 -8.31
N PRO A 45 13.68 5.86 -9.23
CA PRO A 45 12.51 6.75 -9.33
C PRO A 45 11.17 6.03 -9.56
N ALA A 46 11.18 4.89 -10.26
CA ALA A 46 9.99 4.08 -10.50
C ALA A 46 9.35 3.58 -9.19
N ARG A 47 10.15 3.34 -8.14
CA ARG A 47 9.69 2.83 -6.85
C ARG A 47 8.71 3.78 -6.16
N ILE A 48 8.87 5.09 -6.33
CA ILE A 48 7.93 6.10 -5.81
C ILE A 48 6.51 5.86 -6.36
N LYS A 49 6.40 5.56 -7.65
CA LYS A 49 5.11 5.30 -8.31
C LYS A 49 4.51 3.97 -7.87
N GLU A 50 5.34 2.95 -7.67
CA GLU A 50 4.93 1.64 -7.14
C GLU A 50 4.34 1.77 -5.75
N ILE A 51 5.09 2.37 -4.80
CA ILE A 51 4.63 2.55 -3.41
C ILE A 51 3.33 3.34 -3.35
N ARG A 52 3.19 4.41 -4.16
CA ARG A 52 1.94 5.18 -4.22
C ARG A 52 0.75 4.32 -4.62
N ARG A 53 0.94 3.43 -5.60
CA ARG A 53 -0.09 2.50 -6.07
C ARG A 53 -0.40 1.41 -5.05
N GLU A 54 0.63 0.88 -4.37
CA GLU A 54 0.45 -0.11 -3.31
C GLU A 54 -0.35 0.46 -2.13
N ILE A 55 0.01 1.66 -1.65
CA ILE A 55 -0.75 2.36 -0.60
C ILE A 55 -2.20 2.58 -1.02
N ALA A 56 -2.43 3.01 -2.27
CA ALA A 56 -3.79 3.24 -2.77
C ALA A 56 -4.62 1.95 -2.76
N ARG A 57 -4.05 0.83 -3.22
CA ARG A 57 -4.74 -0.48 -3.23
C ARG A 57 -5.09 -0.96 -1.83
N ILE A 58 -4.17 -0.84 -0.87
CA ILE A 58 -4.44 -1.23 0.52
C ILE A 58 -5.58 -0.40 1.09
N LYS A 59 -5.56 0.92 0.90
CA LYS A 59 -6.64 1.80 1.36
C LYS A 59 -7.97 1.47 0.71
N THR A 60 -8.00 1.20 -0.59
CA THR A 60 -9.22 0.79 -1.28
C THR A 60 -9.79 -0.49 -0.67
N LEU A 61 -8.95 -1.51 -0.44
CA LEU A 61 -9.39 -2.76 0.15
C LEU A 61 -9.91 -2.59 1.59
N GLN A 62 -9.24 -1.75 2.40
CA GLN A 62 -9.71 -1.40 3.75
C GLN A 62 -11.08 -0.73 3.71
N THR A 63 -11.29 0.21 2.77
CA THR A 63 -12.61 0.83 2.56
C THR A 63 -13.65 -0.19 2.11
N GLU A 64 -13.33 -1.05 1.14
CA GLU A 64 -14.24 -2.12 0.68
C GLU A 64 -14.70 -3.01 1.84
N ARG A 65 -13.76 -3.44 2.69
CA ARG A 65 -14.06 -4.25 3.89
C ARG A 65 -14.92 -3.51 4.90
N HIS A 66 -14.62 -2.24 5.16
CA HIS A 66 -15.42 -1.42 6.06
C HIS A 66 -16.85 -1.20 5.54
N GLN A 67 -17.02 -0.97 4.25
CA GLN A 67 -18.35 -0.83 3.63
C GLN A 67 -19.14 -2.14 3.67
N ALA A 68 -18.49 -3.29 3.43
CA ALA A 68 -19.12 -4.60 3.56
C ALA A 68 -19.59 -4.88 5.00
N ALA A 69 -18.77 -4.56 6.00
CA ALA A 69 -19.14 -4.67 7.41
C ALA A 69 -20.29 -3.73 7.79
N GLY A 70 -20.28 -2.49 7.29
CA GLY A 70 -21.35 -1.52 7.51
C GLY A 70 -22.68 -1.91 6.86
N ALA A 71 -22.65 -2.53 5.67
CA ALA A 71 -23.83 -3.03 4.98
C ALA A 71 -24.46 -4.24 5.70
N ALA A 72 -23.63 -5.13 6.27
CA ALA A 72 -24.12 -6.28 7.04
C ALA A 72 -24.75 -5.90 8.39
N ALA A 73 -24.39 -4.74 8.96
CA ALA A 73 -24.97 -4.24 10.21
C ALA A 73 -26.29 -3.47 10.03
N GLN A 74 -26.66 -3.13 8.79
CA GLN A 74 -27.85 -2.34 8.44
C GLN A 74 -28.98 -3.18 7.81
N ALA A 75 -28.78 -4.50 7.69
CA ALA A 75 -29.75 -5.48 7.24
C ALA A 75 -30.21 -6.36 8.42
#